data_AF-A0A3B0P1Z0-F1
#
_entry.id   AF-A0A3B0P1Z0-F1
#
_cell.length_a   1.000
_cell.length_b   1.000
_cell.length_c   1.000
_cell.angle_alpha   90.00
_cell.angle_beta   90.00
_cell.angle_gamma   90.00
#
_symmetry.space_group_name_H-M   'P 1'
#
loop_
_entity.id
_entity.type
_entity.pdbx_description
1 polymer ?
#
loop_
_entity_poly.entity_id
_entity_poly.type
_entity_poly.pdbx_seq_one_letter_code
_entity_poly.pdbx_strand_id
1 'polypeptide(L)' 'MLGNFSIGDYFKNEAIAFAYEFIFDVLKLEKEKIYITYFEKDLDTYQKW' A
#
# COMPACT_ATOMS: atom_id res chain seq x y z
N MET A 1 -10.00 12.04 8.35
CA MET A 1 -9.49 10.78 7.78
C MET A 1 -8.86 11.12 6.45
N LEU A 2 -7.59 10.78 6.24
CA LEU A 2 -6.91 10.95 4.94
C LEU A 2 -7.10 9.65 4.13
N GLY A 3 -7.34 9.77 2.82
CA GLY A 3 -7.52 8.61 1.95
C GLY A 3 -7.64 8.98 0.48
N ASN A 4 -7.31 8.03 -0.39
CA ASN A 4 -7.54 8.04 -1.83
C ASN A 4 -8.59 6.99 -2.20
N PHE A 5 -9.43 7.28 -3.19
CA PHE A 5 -10.56 6.43 -3.56
C PHE A 5 -10.52 6.08 -5.04
N SER A 6 -10.72 4.80 -5.35
CA SER A 6 -10.92 4.31 -6.71
C SER A 6 -12.39 4.00 -6.93
N ILE A 7 -12.97 4.55 -8.00
CA ILE A 7 -14.31 4.20 -8.48
C ILE A 7 -14.15 3.63 -9.89
N GLY A 8 -13.71 2.37 -9.96
CA GLY A 8 -13.49 1.65 -11.21
C GLY A 8 -12.25 2.08 -12.00
N ASP A 9 -11.30 2.77 -11.36
CA ASP A 9 -10.09 3.30 -12.00
C ASP A 9 -8.89 2.39 -11.75
N TYR A 10 -8.45 2.30 -10.48
CA TYR A 10 -7.30 1.49 -10.07
C TYR A 10 -7.66 0.43 -9.02
N PHE A 11 -6.76 -0.54 -8.80
CA PHE A 11 -6.97 -1.60 -7.82
C PHE A 11 -5.73 -1.77 -6.92
N LYS A 12 -5.33 -3.00 -6.62
CA LYS A 12 -4.29 -3.28 -5.62
C LYS A 12 -2.91 -2.76 -6.00
N ASN A 13 -2.49 -2.92 -7.25
CA ASN A 13 -1.15 -2.53 -7.70
C ASN A 13 -0.89 -1.05 -7.43
N GLU A 14 -1.76 -0.20 -7.94
CA GLU A 14 -1.62 1.24 -7.85
C GLU A 14 -1.90 1.71 -6.42
N ALA A 15 -2.89 1.14 -5.73
CA ALA A 15 -3.18 1.49 -4.35
C ALA A 15 -1.98 1.23 -3.41
N ILE A 16 -1.29 0.09 -3.59
CA ILE A 16 -0.08 -0.26 -2.84
C ILE A 16 1.06 0.69 -3.20
N ALA A 17 1.27 0.97 -4.50
CA ALA A 17 2.31 1.89 -4.95
C ALA A 17 2.13 3.31 -4.38
N PHE A 18 0.91 3.84 -4.38
CA PHE A 18 0.61 5.16 -3.80
C PHE A 18 0.87 5.20 -2.28
N ALA A 19 0.50 4.13 -1.55
CA ALA A 19 0.78 4.05 -0.13
C ALA A 19 2.29 3.97 0.15
N TYR A 20 3.02 3.19 -0.65
CA TYR A 20 4.48 3.06 -0.57
C TYR A 20 5.18 4.40 -0.78
N GLU A 21 4.87 5.09 -1.88
CA GLU A 21 5.43 6.40 -2.21
C GLU A 21 5.15 7.40 -1.09
N PHE A 22 3.91 7.45 -0.61
CA PHE A 22 3.54 8.39 0.44
C PHE A 22 4.31 8.12 1.75
N ILE A 23 4.43 6.86 2.17
CA ILE A 23 5.09 6.49 3.43
C ILE A 23 6.61 6.71 3.35
N PHE A 24 7.25 6.28 2.26
CA PHE A 24 8.70 6.20 2.18
C PHE A 24 9.36 7.36 1.46
N ASP A 25 8.70 7.96 0.47
CA ASP A 25 9.29 9.03 -0.33
C ASP A 25 8.82 10.41 0.16
N VAL A 26 7.53 10.55 0.48
CA VAL A 26 6.96 11.80 0.99
C VAL A 26 7.19 11.97 2.49
N LEU A 27 6.74 11.01 3.30
CA LEU A 27 6.87 11.07 4.76
C LEU A 27 8.26 10.65 5.25
N LYS A 28 9.04 9.96 4.42
CA LYS A 28 10.42 9.53 4.70
C LYS A 28 10.55 8.69 5.97
N LEU A 29 9.57 7.81 6.21
CA LEU A 29 9.65 6.86 7.32
C LEU A 29 10.66 5.75 7.00
N GLU A 30 11.31 5.20 8.03
CA GLU A 30 12.25 4.10 7.88
C GLU A 30 11.51 2.79 7.57
N LYS A 31 11.91 2.10 6.49
CA LYS A 31 11.25 0.87 6.02
C LYS A 31 11.27 -0.24 7.06
N GLU A 32 12.37 -0.34 7.82
CA GLU A 32 12.61 -1.36 8.83
C GLU A 32 11.64 -1.23 10.03
N LYS A 33 10.98 -0.07 10.18
CA LYS A 33 10.01 0.19 11.25
C LYS A 33 8.56 0.01 10.80
N ILE A 34 8.31 -0.26 9.52
CA ILE A 34 6.96 -0.42 8.96
C ILE A 34 6.64 -1.91 8.78
N TYR A 35 5.49 -2.30 9.29
CA TYR A 35 4.94 -3.65 9.14
C TYR A 35 3.65 -3.59 8.34
N ILE A 36 3.41 -4.65 7.57
CA ILE A 36 2.25 -4.77 6.69
C ILE A 36 1.56 -6.08 7.02
N THR A 37 0.23 -6.03 7.04
CA THR A 37 -0.61 -7.20 7.19
C THR A 37 -1.50 -7.32 5.97
N TYR A 38 -1.86 -8.55 5.64
CA TYR A 38 -2.76 -8.87 4.54
C TYR A 38 -3.73 -9.96 5.00
N PHE A 39 -4.85 -10.10 4.31
CA PHE A 39 -5.78 -11.17 4.60
C PHE A 39 -5.19 -12.52 4.14
N GLU A 40 -5.25 -13.55 4.98
CA GLU A 40 -4.55 -14.84 4.76
C GLU A 40 -4.73 -15.43 3.36
N LYS A 41 -5.93 -15.33 2.79
CA LYS A 41 -6.25 -15.89 1.47
C LYS A 41 -5.90 -14.95 0.30
N ASP A 42 -5.51 -13.71 0.59
CA ASP A 42 -5.15 -12.71 -0.39
C ASP A 42 -3.66 -12.76 -0.72
N LEU A 43 -3.25 -13.87 -1.33
CA LEU A 43 -1.87 -14.08 -1.78
C LEU A 43 -1.44 -13.05 -2.84
N ASP A 44 -2.41 -12.48 -3.55
CA ASP A 44 -2.19 -11.44 -4.56
C ASP A 44 -1.65 -10.14 -3.94
N THR A 45 -2.12 -9.78 -2.74
CA THR A 45 -1.58 -8.65 -1.96
C THR A 45 -0.22 -9.01 -1.34
N TYR A 46 -0.06 -10.24 -0.84
CA TYR A 46 1.21 -10.70 -0.27
C TYR A 46 2.38 -10.63 -1.26
N GLN A 47 2.15 -10.98 -2.53
CA GLN A 47 3.18 -10.98 -3.56
C GLN A 47 3.57 -9.57 -4.05
N LYS A 48 2.74 -8.56 -3.82
CA LYS A 48 2.96 -7.18 -4.30
C LYS A 48 3.70 -6.29 -3.30
N TRP A 49 3.68 -6.66 -2.03
CA TRP A 49 4.41 -5.97 -0.97
C TRP A 49 5.80 -6.57 -0.77
#